data_AF-A0A7C2ZKD8-F1
#
_entry.id   AF-A0A7C2ZKD8-F1
#
_cell.length_a   1.000
_cell.length_b   1.000
_cell.length_c   1.000
_cell.angle_alpha   90.00
_cell.angle_beta   90.00
_cell.angle_gamma   90.00
#
_symmetry.space_group_name_H-M   'P 1'
#
loop_
_entity.id
_entity.type
_entity.pdbx_description
1 polymer ?
#
loop_
_entity_poly.entity_id
_entity_poly.type
_entity_poly.pdbx_seq_one_letter_code
_entity_poly.pdbx_strand_id
1 'polypeptide(L)'
;MWGVSGLEECESDRTYAGLLPLLVEVKKRLENVYGERLVDVIPYGVECLDEASNADVAVVLKKKGNVNRETRRVSRVLKDIIERTPLNIHILSYDNLEKSNWPLYFQRKNREKIRYLQYA
;
A
#
# COMPACT_ATOMS: atom_id res chain seq x y z
N MET A 1 -22.95 27.52 -9.97
CA MET A 1 -23.32 26.38 -9.11
C MET A 1 -22.68 25.16 -9.77
N TRP A 2 -21.45 24.83 -9.41
CA TRP A 2 -20.72 23.73 -10.05
C TRP A 2 -21.04 22.47 -9.26
N GLY A 3 -21.91 21.63 -9.83
CA GLY A 3 -22.17 20.29 -9.33
C GLY A 3 -20.88 19.48 -9.45
N VAL A 4 -20.38 19.00 -8.31
CA VAL A 4 -19.37 17.95 -8.24
C VAL A 4 -20.01 16.65 -8.72
N SER A 5 -20.05 16.48 -10.04
CA SER A 5 -20.34 15.22 -10.70
C SER A 5 -19.01 14.49 -10.85
N GLY A 6 -18.87 13.30 -10.25
CA GLY A 6 -17.68 12.46 -10.43
C GLY A 6 -17.15 11.77 -9.19
N LEU A 7 -17.98 11.47 -8.19
CA LEU A 7 -17.74 10.30 -7.37
C LEU A 7 -18.68 9.22 -7.90
N GLU A 8 -18.26 8.55 -8.97
CA GLU A 8 -18.87 7.28 -9.34
C GLU A 8 -18.69 6.36 -8.13
N GLU A 9 -19.80 5.85 -7.59
CA GLU A 9 -19.78 4.88 -6.51
C GLU A 9 -19.01 3.66 -7.02
N CYS A 10 -17.81 3.38 -6.48
CA CYS A 10 -17.06 2.20 -6.90
C CYS A 10 -17.93 0.96 -6.59
N GLU A 11 -18.44 0.30 -7.63
CA GLU A 11 -19.29 -0.90 -7.50
C GLU A 11 -18.52 -2.15 -7.02
N SER A 12 -17.21 -2.06 -6.82
CA SER A 12 -16.38 -3.21 -6.44
C SER A 12 -16.16 -3.32 -4.93
N ASP A 13 -16.31 -4.54 -4.39
CA ASP A 13 -15.93 -4.89 -3.02
C ASP A 13 -14.42 -4.71 -2.74
N ARG A 14 -13.63 -4.40 -3.77
CA ARG A 14 -12.19 -4.09 -3.68
C ARG A 14 -11.95 -2.59 -3.50
N THR A 15 -12.71 -1.97 -2.62
CA THR A 15 -12.34 -0.67 -2.06
C THR A 15 -11.14 -0.81 -1.11
N TYR A 16 -10.53 0.32 -0.72
CA TYR A 16 -9.48 0.35 0.30
C TYR A 16 -9.85 -0.47 1.56
N ALA A 17 -11.12 -0.42 1.97
CA ALA A 17 -11.64 -1.17 3.12
C ALA A 17 -11.54 -2.69 2.91
N GLY A 18 -11.84 -3.18 1.71
CA GLY A 18 -11.71 -4.60 1.36
C GLY A 18 -10.26 -5.10 1.36
N LEU A 19 -9.28 -4.22 1.11
CA LEU A 19 -7.86 -4.56 1.18
C LEU A 19 -7.30 -4.58 2.61
N LEU A 20 -7.97 -3.98 3.59
CA LEU A 20 -7.44 -3.84 4.95
C LEU A 20 -7.02 -5.16 5.61
N PRO A 21 -7.84 -6.24 5.59
CA PRO A 21 -7.43 -7.51 6.20
C PRO A 21 -6.16 -8.08 5.57
N LEU A 22 -6.02 -7.94 4.24
CA LEU A 22 -4.85 -8.38 3.50
C LEU A 22 -3.60 -7.57 3.85
N LEU A 23 -3.74 -6.25 3.96
CA LEU A 23 -2.65 -5.35 4.32
C LEU A 23 -2.16 -5.60 5.76
N VAL A 24 -3.06 -5.91 6.70
CA VAL A 24 -2.70 -6.32 8.05
C VAL A 24 -1.89 -7.62 8.02
N GLU A 25 -2.31 -8.60 7.22
CA GLU A 25 -1.59 -9.87 7.08
C GLU A 25 -0.20 -9.66 6.46
N VAL A 26 -0.11 -8.89 5.36
CA VAL A 26 1.15 -8.53 4.71
C VAL A 26 2.08 -7.84 5.69
N LYS A 27 1.58 -6.84 6.43
CA LYS A 27 2.36 -6.11 7.43
C LYS A 27 2.92 -7.05 8.49
N LYS A 28 2.09 -7.90 9.10
CA LYS A 28 2.52 -8.86 10.13
C LYS A 28 3.63 -9.80 9.63
N ARG A 29 3.50 -10.33 8.40
CA ARG A 29 4.53 -11.22 7.82
C ARG A 29 5.84 -10.49 7.56
N LEU A 30 5.78 -9.24 7.10
CA LEU A 30 6.97 -8.44 6.86
C LEU A 30 7.61 -7.96 8.17
N GLU A 31 6.83 -7.67 9.22
CA GLU A 31 7.31 -7.35 10.55
C GLU A 31 8.16 -8.49 11.13
N ASN A 32 7.75 -9.75 10.94
CA ASN A 32 8.55 -10.91 11.38
C ASN A 32 9.92 -11.02 10.69
N VAL A 33 10.08 -10.41 9.51
CA VAL A 33 11.31 -10.51 8.70
C VAL A 33 12.20 -9.29 8.85
N TYR A 34 11.58 -8.11 8.93
CA TYR A 34 12.25 -6.82 8.92
C TYR A 34 12.30 -6.17 10.30
N GLY A 35 11.42 -6.57 11.23
CA GLY A 35 11.27 -5.98 12.56
C GLY A 35 11.16 -4.47 12.47
N GLU A 36 11.95 -3.78 13.27
CA GLU A 36 12.01 -2.32 13.31
C GLU A 36 12.47 -1.65 12.00
N ARG A 37 13.00 -2.41 11.02
CA ARG A 37 13.35 -1.85 9.71
C ARG A 37 12.12 -1.62 8.84
N LEU A 38 11.02 -2.33 9.08
CA LEU A 38 9.75 -2.04 8.42
C LEU A 38 9.16 -0.77 9.04
N VAL A 39 8.90 0.23 8.21
CA VAL A 39 8.21 1.46 8.63
C VAL A 39 6.72 1.30 8.45
N ASP A 40 6.30 0.90 7.24
CA ASP A 40 4.88 0.71 6.97
C ASP A 40 4.60 -0.10 5.70
N VAL A 41 3.34 -0.49 5.54
CA VAL A 41 2.79 -1.08 4.32
C VAL A 41 1.59 -0.24 3.88
N ILE A 42 1.69 0.39 2.71
CA ILE A 42 0.77 1.44 2.29
C ILE A 42 0.20 1.08 0.91
N PRO A 43 -1.11 0.80 0.78
CA PRO A 43 -1.74 0.74 -0.53
C PRO A 43 -1.79 2.13 -1.15
N TYR A 44 -1.62 2.22 -2.47
CA TYR A 44 -1.74 3.47 -3.23
C TYR A 44 -2.27 3.25 -4.63
N GLY A 45 -2.66 4.32 -5.31
CA GLY A 45 -3.32 4.23 -6.63
C GLY A 45 -4.71 3.59 -6.58
N VAL A 46 -5.26 3.36 -5.37
CA VAL A 46 -6.51 2.66 -5.13
C VAL A 46 -7.67 3.66 -5.06
N GLU A 47 -8.03 4.28 -6.18
CA GLU A 47 -9.19 5.20 -6.23
C GLU A 47 -10.48 4.44 -6.57
N CYS A 48 -10.44 3.50 -7.53
CA CYS A 48 -11.40 2.40 -7.66
C CYS A 48 -10.64 1.21 -8.30
N LEU A 49 -10.58 0.06 -7.62
CA LEU A 49 -10.09 -1.16 -8.27
C LEU A 49 -11.24 -1.77 -9.07
N ASP A 50 -11.13 -1.81 -10.39
CA ASP A 50 -11.94 -2.75 -11.16
C ASP A 50 -11.50 -4.20 -10.84
N GLU A 51 -12.32 -5.19 -11.22
CA GLU A 51 -12.03 -6.61 -10.92
C GLU A 51 -10.69 -7.10 -11.52
N ALA A 52 -10.18 -6.39 -12.54
CA ALA A 52 -8.98 -6.71 -13.30
C ALA A 52 -7.71 -5.99 -12.81
N SER A 53 -7.83 -4.99 -11.92
CA SER A 53 -6.71 -4.16 -11.49
C SER A 53 -5.93 -4.81 -10.36
N ASN A 54 -4.60 -4.85 -10.53
CA ASN A 54 -3.69 -5.17 -9.44
C ASN A 54 -3.68 -4.01 -8.43
N ALA A 55 -3.78 -4.31 -7.14
CA ALA A 55 -3.63 -3.29 -6.11
C ALA A 55 -2.15 -2.97 -5.89
N ASP A 56 -1.75 -1.71 -6.02
CA ASP A 56 -0.39 -1.29 -5.73
C ASP A 56 -0.18 -1.11 -4.22
N VAL A 57 0.84 -1.76 -3.70
CA VAL A 57 1.22 -1.75 -2.28
C VAL A 57 2.68 -1.39 -2.14
N ALA A 58 2.96 -0.34 -1.38
CA ALA A 58 4.31 0.02 -1.02
C ALA A 58 4.72 -0.58 0.33
N VAL A 59 5.87 -1.24 0.33
CA VAL A 59 6.59 -1.67 1.52
C VAL A 59 7.68 -0.65 1.80
N VAL A 60 7.52 0.10 2.89
CA VAL A 60 8.43 1.17 3.28
C VAL A 60 9.40 0.66 4.34
N LEU A 61 10.69 0.72 4.06
CA LEU A 61 11.77 0.34 4.97
C LEU A 61 12.54 1.59 5.44
N LYS A 62 13.06 1.59 6.67
CA LYS A 62 13.87 2.72 7.19
C LYS A 62 15.04 3.07 6.25
N LYS A 63 15.71 2.05 5.73
CA LYS A 63 16.74 2.16 4.69
C LYS A 63 16.60 1.03 3.67
N LYS A 64 16.77 1.36 2.40
CA LYS A 64 16.73 0.37 1.32
C LYS A 64 18.04 -0.41 1.33
N GLY A 65 17.94 -1.73 1.43
CA GLY A 65 19.05 -2.64 1.12
C GLY A 65 19.27 -2.71 -0.39
N ASN A 66 19.97 -3.76 -0.84
CA ASN A 66 20.04 -4.06 -2.28
C ASN A 66 18.62 -4.36 -2.81
N VAL A 67 18.16 -3.59 -3.80
CA VAL A 67 16.78 -3.67 -4.32
C VAL A 67 16.40 -5.09 -4.72
N ASN A 68 17.23 -5.75 -5.53
CA ASN A 68 16.95 -7.10 -6.02
C ASN A 68 16.87 -8.12 -4.88
N ARG A 69 17.71 -7.96 -3.85
CA ARG A 69 17.68 -8.81 -2.66
C ARG A 69 16.40 -8.63 -1.86
N GLU A 70 15.98 -7.38 -1.64
CA GLU A 70 14.76 -7.10 -0.89
C GLU A 70 13.51 -7.53 -1.68
N THR A 71 13.46 -7.31 -3.01
CA THR A 71 12.37 -7.79 -3.86
C THR A 71 12.22 -9.30 -3.76
N ARG A 72 13.32 -10.06 -3.94
CA ARG A 72 13.28 -11.53 -3.81
C ARG A 72 12.83 -11.99 -2.42
N ARG A 73 13.27 -11.30 -1.36
CA ARG A 73 12.89 -11.62 0.01
C ARG A 73 11.39 -11.39 0.24
N VAL A 74 10.88 -10.23 -0.15
CA VAL A 74 9.46 -9.89 -0.04
C VAL A 74 8.60 -10.85 -0.88
N SER A 75 8.96 -11.11 -2.13
CA SER A 75 8.24 -12.07 -2.98
C SER A 75 8.20 -13.48 -2.38
N ARG A 76 9.26 -13.91 -1.68
CA ARG A 76 9.26 -15.21 -0.99
C ARG A 76 8.33 -15.23 0.22
N VAL A 77 8.33 -14.15 1.02
CA VAL A 77 7.53 -14.04 2.25
C VAL A 77 6.04 -13.93 1.97
N LEU A 78 5.70 -13.30 0.85
CA LEU A 78 4.32 -13.00 0.44
C LEU A 78 3.85 -13.86 -0.74
N LYS A 79 4.57 -14.95 -1.05
CA LYS A 79 4.33 -15.76 -2.27
C LYS A 79 2.87 -16.19 -2.40
N ASP A 80 2.33 -16.80 -1.36
CA ASP A 80 0.94 -17.27 -1.30
C ASP A 80 -0.08 -16.14 -1.38
N ILE A 81 0.24 -14.97 -0.81
CA ILE A 81 -0.62 -13.78 -0.88
C ILE A 81 -0.67 -13.24 -2.31
N ILE A 82 0.48 -13.18 -2.99
CA ILE A 82 0.57 -12.69 -4.38
C ILE A 82 -0.10 -13.68 -5.35
N GLU A 83 -0.01 -14.99 -5.08
CA GLU A 83 -0.64 -16.02 -5.93
C GLU A 83 -2.17 -15.99 -5.84
N ARG A 84 -2.74 -15.65 -4.68
CA ARG A 84 -4.19 -15.60 -4.47
C ARG A 84 -4.80 -14.22 -4.69
N THR A 85 -3.97 -13.17 -4.75
CA THR A 85 -4.45 -11.79 -4.89
C THR A 85 -3.54 -10.99 -5.81
N PRO A 86 -4.11 -10.32 -6.84
CA PRO A 86 -3.35 -9.46 -7.74
C PRO A 86 -2.80 -8.22 -7.01
N LEU A 87 -1.59 -8.35 -6.46
CA LEU A 87 -0.87 -7.29 -5.75
C LEU A 87 0.43 -6.93 -6.46
N ASN A 88 0.61 -5.64 -6.72
CA ASN A 88 1.89 -5.08 -7.15
C ASN A 88 2.65 -4.55 -5.95
N ILE A 89 3.85 -5.09 -5.68
CA ILE A 89 4.62 -4.73 -4.49
C ILE A 89 5.83 -3.87 -4.85
N HIS A 90 5.88 -2.68 -4.26
CA HIS A 90 6.96 -1.72 -4.45
C HIS A 90 7.74 -1.52 -3.17
N ILE A 91 9.07 -1.70 -3.21
CA ILE A 91 9.93 -1.57 -2.03
C ILE A 91 10.64 -0.22 -2.04
N LEU A 92 10.39 0.55 -0.99
CA LEU A 92 10.87 1.91 -0.82
C LEU A 92 11.72 2.06 0.43
N SER A 93 12.70 2.96 0.41
CA SER A 93 13.22 3.55 1.64
C SER A 93 12.33 4.70 2.10
N TYR A 94 12.31 4.94 3.40
CA TYR A 94 11.71 6.11 4.00
C TYR A 94 12.27 7.40 3.39
N ASP A 95 13.60 7.47 3.21
CA ASP A 95 14.27 8.61 2.57
C ASP A 95 13.79 8.85 1.13
N ASN A 96 13.42 7.81 0.40
CA ASN A 96 12.89 7.95 -0.96
C ASN A 96 11.44 8.40 -0.94
N LEU A 97 10.65 7.97 0.06
CA LEU A 97 9.26 8.39 0.20
C LEU A 97 9.15 9.92 0.41
N GLU A 98 10.06 10.51 1.19
CA GLU A 98 10.04 11.96 1.48
C GLU A 98 10.59 12.83 0.35
N LYS A 99 11.41 12.25 -0.54
CA LYS A 99 12.13 13.00 -1.60
C LYS A 99 11.57 12.82 -3.00
N SER A 100 10.58 11.96 -3.18
CA SER A 100 10.11 11.58 -4.51
C SER A 100 8.65 11.98 -4.75
N ASN A 101 8.33 12.29 -6.00
CA ASN A 101 6.97 12.53 -6.51
C ASN A 101 6.12 11.24 -6.54
N TRP A 102 6.36 10.30 -5.62
CA TRP A 102 5.56 9.08 -5.57
C TRP A 102 4.11 9.43 -5.25
N PRO A 103 3.12 8.78 -5.90
CA PRO A 103 1.70 8.99 -5.59
C PRO A 103 1.39 8.85 -4.09
N LEU A 104 2.17 8.01 -3.38
CA LEU A 104 2.16 7.86 -1.92
C LEU A 104 2.49 9.12 -1.12
N TYR A 105 3.37 10.00 -1.61
CA TYR A 105 3.70 11.25 -0.95
C TYR A 105 2.44 12.13 -0.86
N PHE A 106 1.68 12.20 -1.95
CA PHE A 106 0.40 12.90 -2.01
C PHE A 106 -0.67 12.23 -1.14
N GLN A 107 -0.75 10.89 -1.15
CA GLN A 107 -1.68 10.16 -0.29
C GLN A 107 -1.34 10.24 1.20
N ARG A 108 -0.07 10.31 1.59
CA ARG A 108 0.35 10.46 3.00
C ARG A 108 0.04 11.85 3.55
N LYS A 109 0.30 12.91 2.77
CA LYS A 109 -0.15 14.28 3.12
C LYS A 109 -1.68 14.35 3.24
N ASN A 110 -2.41 13.62 2.40
CA ASN A 110 -3.87 13.55 2.50
C ASN A 110 -4.37 12.59 3.60
N ARG A 111 -3.60 11.58 4.03
CA ARG A 111 -3.93 10.69 5.16
C ARG A 111 -3.88 11.39 6.52
N GLU A 112 -3.21 12.54 6.66
CA GLU A 112 -3.39 13.36 7.86
C GLU A 112 -4.84 13.82 8.04
N LYS A 113 -5.65 13.84 6.97
CA LYS A 113 -7.12 14.02 7.08
C LYS A 113 -7.87 12.72 7.38
N ILE A 114 -7.38 11.56 6.94
CA ILE A 114 -8.05 10.25 7.14
C ILE A 114 -7.78 9.67 8.54
N ARG A 115 -6.72 10.11 9.23
CA ARG A 115 -6.42 9.74 10.63
C ARG A 115 -7.54 10.12 11.61
N TYR A 116 -8.45 11.01 11.24
CA TYR A 116 -9.65 11.37 12.02
C TYR A 116 -10.79 10.33 11.97
N LEU A 117 -10.73 9.33 11.08
CA LEU A 117 -11.81 8.33 10.95
C LEU A 117 -11.48 6.97 11.57
N GLN A 118 -10.30 6.80 12.17
CA GLN A 118 -9.94 5.57 12.91
C GLN A 118 -10.00 5.73 14.43
N TYR A 119 -10.39 6.90 14.93
CA TYR A 119 -10.59 7.20 16.36
C TYR A 119 -11.89 7.98 16.65
N ALA A 120 -12.87 7.94 15.75
CA ALA A 120 -14.22 8.47 15.96
C ALA A 120 -15.23 7.31 16.06
#